data_AF-A0AAU6QEC3-F1
#
_entry.id   AF-A0AAU6QEC3-F1
#
_cell.length_a   1.000
_cell.length_b   1.000
_cell.length_c   1.000
_cell.angle_alpha   90.00
_cell.angle_beta   90.00
_cell.angle_gamma   90.00
#
_symmetry.space_group_name_H-M   'P 1'
#
loop_
_entity.id
_entity.type
_entity.pdbx_description
1 polymer ?
#
loop_
_entity_poly.entity_id
_entity_poly.type
_entity_poly.pdbx_seq_one_letter_code
_entity_poly.pdbx_strand_id
1 'polypeptide(L)'
;MNIMNMMLLCMMITSILMAICMSLEKKISNSKESLTNFECGFDSLNKKSKMIPSQFFSIAILFLIFDVEIGFIIPIPLSEVSTINMNWSIIMIMMIFLLSTILEWKMGMIEWMK
;
A
#
# COMPACT_ATOMS: atom_id res chain seq x y z
N MET A 1 29.50 0.36 -9.91
CA MET A 1 28.48 -0.60 -10.37
C MET A 1 27.25 0.20 -10.73
N ASN A 2 26.80 0.20 -11.98
CA ASN A 2 25.64 1.02 -12.38
C ASN A 2 24.40 0.60 -11.58
N ILE A 3 23.46 1.53 -11.38
CA ILE A 3 22.17 1.25 -10.70
C ILE A 3 21.49 0.01 -11.31
N MET A 4 21.56 -0.11 -12.64
CA MET A 4 21.05 -1.28 -13.36
C MET A 4 21.71 -2.60 -12.95
N ASN A 5 23.03 -2.60 -12.73
CA ASN A 5 23.76 -3.79 -12.29
C ASN A 5 23.42 -4.17 -10.85
N MET A 6 23.17 -3.18 -9.97
CA MET A 6 22.73 -3.45 -8.59
C MET A 6 21.31 -4.03 -8.55
N MET A 7 20.38 -3.52 -9.36
CA MET A 7 19.04 -4.09 -9.47
C MET A 7 19.06 -5.53 -10.00
N LEU A 8 19.86 -5.79 -11.04
CA LEU A 8 20.05 -7.15 -11.59
C LEU A 8 20.58 -8.11 -10.53
N LEU A 9 21.56 -7.68 -9.73
CA LEU A 9 22.10 -8.49 -8.64
C LEU A 9 21.03 -8.85 -7.59
N CYS A 10 20.21 -7.89 -7.16
CA CYS A 10 19.14 -8.12 -6.19
C CYS A 10 18.08 -9.12 -6.71
N MET A 11 17.69 -9.01 -7.98
CA MET A 11 16.76 -9.95 -8.59
C MET A 11 17.36 -11.36 -8.69
N MET A 12 18.65 -11.47 -9.05
CA MET A 12 19.32 -12.77 -9.11
C MET A 12 19.37 -13.42 -7.72
N ILE A 13 19.76 -12.69 -6.68
CA ILE A 13 19.87 -13.25 -5.31
C ILE A 13 18.51 -13.76 -4.83
N THR A 14 17.44 -12.99 -4.99
CA THR A 14 16.09 -13.40 -4.55
C THR A 14 15.57 -14.61 -5.32
N SER A 15 15.82 -14.67 -6.64
CA SER A 15 15.42 -15.83 -7.46
C SER A 15 16.19 -17.10 -7.09
N ILE A 16 17.50 -16.99 -6.81
CA ILE A 16 18.34 -18.13 -6.39
C ILE A 16 17.88 -18.64 -5.04
N LEU A 17 17.61 -17.75 -4.07
CA LEU A 17 17.10 -18.14 -2.76
C LEU A 17 15.75 -18.88 -2.88
N MET A 18 14.83 -18.37 -3.71
CA MET A 18 13.55 -19.04 -3.95
C MET A 18 13.74 -20.42 -4.60
N ALA A 19 14.63 -20.55 -5.59
CA ALA A 19 14.91 -21.83 -6.24
C ALA A 19 15.53 -22.85 -5.27
N ILE A 20 16.44 -22.41 -4.40
CA ILE A 20 17.01 -23.25 -3.35
C ILE A 20 15.91 -23.72 -2.41
N CYS A 21 15.04 -22.82 -1.90
CA CYS A 21 13.92 -23.20 -1.04
C CYS A 21 13.00 -24.24 -1.70
N MET A 22 12.58 -24.02 -2.96
CA MET A 22 11.76 -24.98 -3.70
C MET A 22 12.47 -26.33 -3.91
N SER A 23 13.79 -26.34 -4.09
CA SER A 23 14.57 -27.57 -4.28
C SER A 23 14.79 -28.35 -2.98
N LEU A 24 14.84 -27.65 -1.84
CA LEU A 24 14.98 -28.22 -0.51
C LEU A 24 13.65 -28.72 0.05
N GLU A 25 12.52 -28.29 -0.50
CA GLU A 25 11.21 -28.86 -0.20
C GLU A 25 11.19 -30.34 -0.56
N LYS A 26 11.46 -31.16 0.45
CA LYS A 26 11.09 -32.57 0.45
C LYS A 26 9.59 -32.59 0.20
N LYS A 27 9.13 -33.24 -0.86
CA LYS A 27 7.70 -33.44 -1.16
C LYS A 27 7.03 -34.15 0.02
N ILE A 28 6.69 -33.39 1.06
CA ILE A 28 5.72 -33.76 2.08
C ILE A 28 4.50 -34.11 1.24
N SER A 29 4.08 -35.36 1.33
CA SER A 29 3.08 -35.98 0.48
C SER A 29 1.99 -34.98 0.09
N ASN A 30 1.53 -35.06 -1.17
CA ASN A 30 0.24 -34.51 -1.63
C ASN A 30 -0.94 -35.16 -0.86
N SER A 31 -0.85 -35.31 0.45
CA SER A 31 -1.96 -35.66 1.31
C SER A 31 -2.89 -34.45 1.31
N LYS A 32 -4.19 -34.70 1.12
CA LYS A 32 -5.19 -33.64 1.03
C LYS A 32 -5.15 -32.68 2.22
N GLU A 33 -4.75 -33.18 3.39
CA GLU A 33 -4.63 -32.44 4.64
C GLU A 33 -3.50 -31.38 4.66
N SER A 34 -2.42 -31.56 3.88
CA SER A 34 -1.37 -30.53 3.75
C SER A 34 -1.75 -29.42 2.78
N LEU A 35 -2.76 -29.66 1.93
CA LEU A 35 -3.27 -28.74 0.92
C LEU A 35 -4.55 -28.01 1.39
N THR A 36 -5.11 -28.39 2.53
CA THR A 36 -6.27 -27.72 3.14
C THR A 36 -5.83 -26.56 4.02
N ASN A 37 -6.64 -25.50 4.06
CA ASN A 37 -6.39 -24.36 4.93
C ASN A 37 -6.39 -24.80 6.40
N PHE A 38 -5.38 -24.36 7.16
CA PHE A 38 -5.27 -24.64 8.60
C PHE A 38 -6.22 -23.74 9.40
N GLU A 39 -7.51 -24.04 9.37
CA GLU A 39 -8.53 -23.39 10.21
C GLU A 39 -9.20 -24.44 11.10
N CYS A 40 -8.47 -24.91 12.12
CA CYS A 40 -9.01 -25.73 13.22
C CYS A 40 -9.90 -26.93 12.80
N GLY A 41 -9.60 -27.60 11.68
CA GLY A 41 -10.33 -28.80 11.24
C GLY A 41 -11.73 -28.53 10.69
N PHE A 42 -12.11 -27.28 10.44
CA PHE A 42 -13.32 -26.94 9.73
C PHE A 42 -13.00 -26.67 8.26
N ASP A 43 -13.70 -27.34 7.34
CA ASP A 43 -13.72 -26.89 5.96
C ASP A 43 -14.14 -25.42 5.95
N SER A 44 -13.44 -24.58 5.18
CA SER A 44 -13.80 -23.18 5.01
C SER A 44 -15.19 -23.11 4.37
N LEU A 45 -16.23 -23.12 5.21
CA LEU A 45 -17.61 -23.09 4.82
C LEU A 45 -17.78 -21.84 3.97
N ASN A 46 -17.94 -22.08 2.67
CA ASN A 46 -18.40 -21.18 1.64
C ASN A 46 -18.68 -19.75 2.11
N LYS A 47 -17.86 -18.80 1.66
CA LYS A 47 -18.36 -17.52 1.14
C LYS A 47 -17.29 -16.88 0.25
N LYS A 48 -17.24 -17.34 -1.01
CA LYS A 48 -16.61 -16.61 -2.13
C LYS A 48 -17.31 -15.28 -2.48
N SER A 49 -18.20 -14.79 -1.62
CA SER A 49 -18.74 -13.43 -1.64
C SER A 49 -18.96 -12.93 -0.21
N LYS A 50 -17.91 -12.88 0.61
CA LYS A 50 -17.99 -12.01 1.79
C LYS A 50 -18.01 -10.59 1.24
N MET A 51 -19.12 -9.87 1.42
CA MET A 51 -19.17 -8.44 1.09
C MET A 51 -18.02 -7.78 1.84
N ILE A 52 -17.12 -7.14 1.07
CA ILE A 52 -16.01 -6.39 1.65
C ILE A 52 -16.65 -5.27 2.49
N PRO A 53 -16.22 -5.07 3.76
CA PRO A 53 -16.72 -3.98 4.56
C PRO A 53 -16.48 -2.65 3.84
N SER A 54 -17.50 -1.81 3.75
CA SER A 54 -17.45 -0.52 3.03
C SER A 54 -16.32 0.41 3.51
N GLN A 55 -15.83 0.22 4.73
CA GLN A 55 -14.70 0.96 5.30
C GLN A 55 -13.39 0.76 4.53
N PHE A 56 -13.10 -0.47 4.07
CA PHE A 56 -11.89 -0.72 3.27
C PHE A 56 -11.95 0.00 1.92
N PHE A 57 -13.14 0.15 1.37
CA PHE A 57 -13.35 0.91 0.15
C PHE A 57 -13.14 2.41 0.37
N SER A 58 -13.67 2.97 1.46
CA SER A 58 -13.44 4.38 1.82
C SER A 58 -11.95 4.69 2.01
N ILE A 59 -11.19 3.81 2.67
CA ILE A 59 -9.74 3.96 2.85
C ILE A 59 -9.01 3.94 1.50
N ALA A 60 -9.42 3.08 0.57
CA ALA A 60 -8.81 3.02 -0.77
C ALA A 60 -9.02 4.30 -1.58
N ILE A 61 -10.20 4.91 -1.50
CA ILE A 61 -10.48 6.21 -2.14
C ILE A 61 -9.65 7.32 -1.50
N LEU A 62 -9.61 7.36 -0.16
CA LEU A 62 -8.79 8.29 0.61
C LEU A 62 -7.31 8.21 0.21
N PHE A 63 -6.78 6.99 0.10
CA PHE A 63 -5.41 6.75 -0.36
C PHE A 63 -5.18 7.30 -1.77
N LEU A 64 -6.11 7.08 -2.69
CA LEU A 64 -6.00 7.58 -4.07
C LEU A 64 -5.96 9.11 -4.12
N ILE A 65 -6.83 9.79 -3.35
CA ILE A 65 -6.86 11.25 -3.28
C ILE A 65 -5.55 11.77 -2.68
N PHE A 66 -5.07 11.18 -1.58
CA PHE A 66 -3.80 11.59 -0.96
C PHE A 66 -2.58 11.34 -1.85
N ASP A 67 -2.56 10.28 -2.66
CA ASP A 67 -1.48 10.04 -3.61
C ASP A 67 -1.36 11.16 -4.65
N VAL A 68 -2.51 11.67 -5.12
CA VAL A 68 -2.57 12.82 -6.02
C VAL A 68 -2.10 14.11 -5.32
N GLU A 69 -2.52 14.35 -4.08
CA GLU A 69 -2.07 15.51 -3.29
C GLU A 69 -0.55 15.50 -3.07
N ILE A 70 0.02 14.34 -2.73
CA ILE A 70 1.49 14.17 -2.58
C ILE A 70 2.20 14.47 -3.90
N GLY A 71 1.64 14.07 -5.03
CA GLY A 71 2.15 14.43 -6.37
C GLY A 71 2.30 15.94 -6.57
N PHE A 72 1.39 16.75 -6.02
CA PHE A 72 1.51 18.22 -6.03
C PHE A 72 2.54 18.77 -5.04
N ILE A 73 2.80 18.07 -3.92
CA ILE A 73 3.75 18.51 -2.89
C ILE A 73 5.20 18.26 -3.31
N ILE A 74 5.50 17.14 -3.98
CA ILE A 74 6.86 16.73 -4.39
C ILE A 74 7.65 17.82 -5.16
N PRO A 75 7.08 18.56 -6.13
CA PRO A 75 7.84 19.57 -6.87
C PRO A 75 8.10 20.87 -6.09
N ILE A 76 7.40 21.13 -4.98
CA ILE A 76 7.49 22.37 -4.20
C ILE A 76 8.93 22.65 -3.71
N PRO A 77 9.64 21.72 -3.03
CA PRO A 77 11.01 21.97 -2.56
C PRO A 77 12.03 22.13 -3.70
N LEU A 78 11.72 21.66 -4.91
CA LEU A 78 12.56 21.81 -6.10
C LEU A 78 12.31 23.15 -6.81
N SER A 79 11.21 23.84 -6.50
CA SER A 79 10.93 25.15 -7.08
C SER A 79 11.77 26.22 -6.38
N GLU A 80 12.55 26.99 -7.16
CA GLU A 80 13.24 28.16 -6.64
C GLU A 80 12.20 29.23 -6.31
N VAL A 81 11.76 29.29 -5.05
CA VAL A 81 10.76 30.25 -4.62
C VAL A 81 11.39 31.63 -4.46
N SER A 82 11.51 32.35 -5.57
CA SER A 82 12.20 33.64 -5.64
C SER A 82 11.29 34.83 -5.30
N THR A 83 9.96 34.64 -5.33
CA THR A 83 9.00 35.71 -5.07
C THR A 83 8.18 35.44 -3.81
N ILE A 84 7.91 36.51 -3.05
CA ILE A 84 7.05 36.47 -1.85
C ILE A 84 5.69 35.85 -2.20
N ASN A 85 5.09 36.25 -3.32
CA ASN A 85 3.77 35.75 -3.75
C ASN A 85 3.73 34.23 -3.95
N MET A 86 4.82 33.62 -4.44
CA MET A 86 4.90 32.19 -4.66
C MET A 86 4.99 31.42 -3.33
N ASN A 87 5.70 31.95 -2.32
CA ASN A 87 5.68 31.40 -0.96
C ASN A 87 4.27 31.41 -0.36
N TRP A 88 3.51 32.50 -0.53
CA TRP A 88 2.12 32.56 -0.05
C TRP A 88 1.23 31.52 -0.74
N SER A 89 1.37 31.31 -2.05
CA SER A 89 0.59 30.30 -2.76
C SER A 89 0.86 28.88 -2.27
N ILE A 90 2.12 28.53 -1.97
CA ILE A 90 2.51 27.22 -1.43
C ILE A 90 1.87 27.01 -0.05
N ILE A 91 1.96 28.02 0.82
CA ILE A 91 1.34 27.95 2.15
C ILE A 91 -0.17 27.75 2.03
N MET A 92 -0.83 28.47 1.13
CA MET A 92 -2.28 28.34 0.92
C MET A 92 -2.66 26.95 0.42
N ILE A 93 -1.91 26.36 -0.52
CA ILE A 93 -2.13 24.99 -1.00
C ILE A 93 -1.99 23.98 0.14
N MET A 94 -0.93 24.09 0.96
CA MET A 94 -0.73 23.20 2.10
C MET A 94 -1.85 23.33 3.14
N MET A 95 -2.36 24.54 3.37
CA MET A 95 -3.50 24.76 4.26
C MET A 95 -4.79 24.14 3.72
N ILE A 96 -5.01 24.15 2.40
CA ILE A 96 -6.17 23.50 1.77
C ILE A 96 -6.10 21.98 1.98
N PHE A 97 -4.94 21.35 1.76
CA PHE A 97 -4.76 19.91 1.99
C PHE A 97 -4.97 19.55 3.47
N LEU A 98 -4.42 20.34 4.40
CA LEU A 98 -4.67 20.16 5.83
C LEU A 98 -6.17 20.26 6.17
N LEU A 99 -6.87 21.24 5.61
CA LEU A 99 -8.30 21.39 5.85
C LEU A 99 -9.10 20.21 5.28
N SER A 100 -8.72 19.72 4.10
CA SER A 100 -9.29 18.51 3.48
C SER A 100 -9.22 17.31 4.44
N THR A 101 -8.04 17.05 5.00
CA THR A 101 -7.83 15.92 5.94
C THR A 101 -8.67 16.03 7.21
N ILE A 102 -8.84 17.25 7.73
CA ILE A 102 -9.63 17.51 8.93
C ILE A 102 -11.12 17.28 8.65
N LEU A 103 -11.60 17.65 7.46
CA LEU A 103 -12.98 17.41 7.04
C LEU A 103 -13.27 15.91 6.92
N GLU A 104 -12.39 15.15 6.29
CA GLU A 104 -12.52 13.70 6.15
C GLU A 104 -12.55 12.99 7.51
N TRP A 105 -11.72 13.44 8.46
CA TRP A 105 -11.75 12.92 9.82
C TRP A 105 -13.08 13.23 10.51
N LYS A 106 -13.57 14.47 10.42
CA LYS A 106 -14.87 14.85 11.00
C LYS A 106 -16.05 14.11 10.38
N MET A 107 -15.95 13.66 9.13
CA MET A 107 -16.97 12.84 8.46
C MET A 107 -16.96 11.37 8.90
N GLY A 108 -16.04 10.97 9.79
CA GLY A 108 -15.96 9.60 10.29
C GLY A 108 -15.43 8.59 9.26
N MET A 109 -14.87 9.05 8.14
CA MET A 109 -14.30 8.16 7.11
C MET A 109 -13.07 7.39 7.60
N ILE A 110 -12.43 7.90 8.65
CA ILE A 110 -11.21 7.36 9.26
C ILE A 110 -11.53 6.62 10.57
N GLU A 111 -12.78 6.64 11.05
CA GLU A 111 -13.16 5.93 12.26
C GLU A 111 -13.31 4.43 12.00
N TRP A 112 -12.54 3.62 12.72
CA TRP A 112 -12.63 2.18 12.69
C TRP A 112 -13.76 1.71 13.62
N MET A 113 -14.48 0.64 13.23
CA MET A 113 -15.42 0.00 14.16
C MET A 113 -14.66 -0.50 15.39
N LYS A 114 -15.25 -0.28 16.57
CA LYS A 114 -14.93 -1.07 17.75
C LYS A 114 -15.47 -2.48 17.61
#